data_AF-A0A0D6LAU1-F1
#
_entry.id   AF-A0A0D6LAU1-F1
#
_cell.length_a   1.000
_cell.length_b   1.000
_cell.length_c   1.000
_cell.angle_alpha   90.00
_cell.angle_beta   90.00
_cell.angle_gamma   90.00
#
_symmetry.space_group_name_H-M   'P 1'
#
loop_
_entity.id
_entity.type
_entity.pdbx_description
1 polymer ?
#
loop_
_entity_poly.entity_id
_entity_poly.type
_entity_poly.pdbx_seq_one_letter_code
_entity_poly.pdbx_strand_id
1 'polypeptide(L)' 'MKKKFKTWEEATALREVKALKKLPHPNIIKLREVIRENDILYFVFEYMQENLYELMKDRLAFSYAQLM' A
#
# COMPACT_ATOMS: atom_id res chain seq x y z
N MET A 1 5.32 11.58 14.76
CA MET A 1 6.63 11.87 14.13
C MET A 1 6.98 10.73 13.17
N LYS A 2 7.44 11.04 11.95
CA LYS A 2 7.93 10.02 11.01
C LYS A 2 9.23 9.43 11.55
N LYS A 3 9.26 8.13 11.79
CA LYS A 3 10.48 7.43 12.22
C LYS A 3 11.52 7.51 11.12
N LYS A 4 12.75 7.92 11.47
CA LYS A 4 13.90 7.87 10.56
C LYS A 4 14.53 6.48 10.61
N PHE A 5 14.98 5.97 9.47
CA PHE A 5 15.63 4.67 9.33
C PHE A 5 17.05 4.90 8.88
N LYS A 6 18.04 4.75 9.76
CA LYS A 6 19.45 5.07 9.48
C LYS A 6 20.21 3.92 8.83
N THR A 7 19.76 2.68 9.06
CA THR A 7 20.41 1.49 8.53
C THR A 7 19.42 0.57 7.80
N TRP A 8 19.96 -0.33 6.98
CA TRP A 8 19.17 -1.35 6.31
C TRP A 8 18.66 -2.42 7.27
N GLU A 9 19.40 -2.70 8.34
CA GLU A 9 19.00 -3.61 9.41
C GLU A 9 17.73 -3.09 10.12
N GLU A 10 17.67 -1.79 10.42
CA GLU A 10 16.47 -1.16 11.00
C GLU A 10 15.26 -1.28 10.07
N ALA A 11 15.46 -1.03 8.77
CA ALA A 11 14.41 -1.10 7.76
C ALA A 11 13.90 -2.54 7.57
N THR A 12 14.80 -3.53 7.47
CA THR A 12 14.45 -4.94 7.29
C THR A 12 13.93 -5.60 8.57
N ALA A 13 14.25 -5.04 9.74
CA ALA A 13 13.72 -5.50 11.02
C ALA A 13 12.22 -5.18 11.21
N LEU A 14 11.68 -4.21 10.46
CA LEU A 14 10.27 -3.82 10.51
C LEU A 14 9.35 -5.02 10.32
N ARG A 15 8.30 -5.07 11.15
CA ARG A 15 7.30 -6.14 11.08
C ARG A 15 6.55 -6.09 9.76
N GLU A 16 6.29 -4.90 9.25
CA GLU A 16 5.65 -4.61 7.98
C GLU A 16 6.46 -5.19 6.81
N VAL A 17 7.78 -4.92 6.76
CA VAL A 17 8.67 -5.47 5.73
C VAL A 17 8.74 -7.00 5.82
N LYS A 18 8.86 -7.55 7.04
CA LYS A 18 8.91 -9.00 7.26
C LYS A 18 7.62 -9.70 6.86
N ALA A 19 6.46 -9.10 7.16
CA ALA A 19 5.17 -9.67 6.82
C ALA A 19 4.93 -9.64 5.32
N LEU A 20 5.11 -8.47 4.68
CA LEU A 20 4.86 -8.30 3.25
C LEU A 20 5.79 -9.17 2.38
N LYS A 21 7.05 -9.40 2.79
CA LYS A 21 7.95 -10.33 2.11
C LYS A 21 7.50 -11.80 2.14
N LYS A 22 6.65 -12.18 3.10
CA LYS A 22 6.20 -13.56 3.32
C LYS A 22 4.78 -13.84 2.82
N LEU A 23 4.10 -12.86 2.23
CA LEU A 23 2.70 -12.96 1.82
C LEU A 23 2.51 -12.89 0.29
N PRO A 24 3.02 -13.86 -0.50
CA PRO A 24 2.70 -13.94 -1.92
C PRO A 24 1.29 -14.51 -2.10
N HIS A 25 0.28 -13.64 -2.26
CA HIS A 25 -1.12 -14.06 -2.45
C HIS A 25 -1.84 -13.15 -3.46
N PRO A 26 -2.69 -13.68 -4.37
CA PRO A 26 -3.37 -12.88 -5.40
C PRO A 26 -4.29 -11.78 -4.85
N ASN A 27 -4.82 -11.95 -3.63
CA ASN A 27 -5.69 -10.96 -2.98
C ASN A 27 -4.96 -10.06 -1.96
N ILE A 28 -3.63 -10.01 -1.99
CA ILE A 28 -2.82 -9.12 -1.15
C ILE A 28 -1.97 -8.27 -2.06
N ILE A 29 -2.02 -6.95 -1.88
CA ILE A 29 -1.22 -6.00 -2.67
C ILE A 29 0.27 -6.32 -2.49
N LYS A 30 0.92 -6.67 -3.59
CA LYS A 30 2.31 -7.10 -3.63
C LYS A 30 3.25 -5.93 -3.37
N LEU A 31 4.13 -6.10 -2.39
CA LEU A 31 5.32 -5.26 -2.22
C LEU A 31 6.35 -5.64 -3.29
N ARG A 32 6.66 -4.71 -4.20
CA ARG A 32 7.64 -4.90 -5.27
C ARG A 32 9.05 -4.55 -4.82
N GLU A 33 9.20 -3.43 -4.13
CA GLU A 33 10.51 -2.94 -3.69
C GLU A 33 10.41 -2.15 -2.38
N VAL A 34 11.51 -2.11 -1.64
CA VAL A 34 11.71 -1.22 -0.50
C VAL A 34 12.95 -0.41 -0.79
N ILE A 35 12.85 0.92 -0.75
CA ILE A 35 13.96 1.84 -1.06
C ILE A 35 14.26 2.65 0.20
N ARG A 36 15.54 2.76 0.56
CA ARG A 36 15.99 3.63 1.66
C ARG A 36 16.79 4.79 1.08
N GLU A 37 16.30 6.01 1.27
CA GLU A 37 16.95 7.22 0.79
C GLU A 37 16.80 8.34 1.84
N ASN A 38 17.88 9.03 2.19
CA ASN A 38 17.89 10.15 3.15
C ASN A 38 17.19 9.84 4.49
N ASP A 39 17.44 8.65 5.03
CA ASP A 39 16.80 8.09 6.23
C ASP A 39 15.26 7.92 6.15
N ILE A 40 14.70 8.00 4.95
CA ILE A 40 13.29 7.74 4.64
C ILE A 40 13.20 6.36 3.98
N LEU A 41 12.17 5.61 4.36
CA LEU A 41 11.87 4.30 3.81
C LEU A 41 10.64 4.40 2.89
N TYR A 42 10.80 4.02 1.64
CA TYR A 42 9.75 3.99 0.63
C TYR A 42 9.35 2.55 0.36
N PHE A 43 8.05 2.31 0.26
CA PHE A 43 7.49 1.01 -0.06
C PHE A 43 6.83 1.13 -1.43
N VAL A 44 7.36 0.40 -2.40
CA VAL A 44 6.84 0.36 -3.77
C VAL A 44 5.93 -0.85 -3.88
N PHE A 45 4.64 -0.60 -4.00
CA PHE A 45 3.63 -1.63 -4.18
C PHE A 45 3.26 -1.78 -5.66
N GLU A 46 2.56 -2.85 -6.01
CA GLU A 46 1.85 -2.88 -7.28
C GLU A 46 0.77 -1.80 -7.35
N TYR A 47 0.53 -1.32 -8.57
CA TYR A 47 -0.47 -0.29 -8.82
C TYR A 47 -1.88 -0.89 -8.74
N MET A 48 -2.77 -0.20 -8.02
CA MET A 48 -4.20 -0.48 -7.99
C MET A 48 -4.93 0.73 -8.57
N GLN A 49 -5.87 0.49 -9.48
CA GLN A 49 -6.59 1.56 -10.19
C GLN A 49 -7.40 2.44 -9.23
N GLU A 50 -8.03 1.84 -8.23
CA GLU A 50 -8.83 2.55 -7.24
C GLU A 50 -8.92 1.74 -5.93
N ASN A 51 -9.43 2.38 -4.89
CA ASN A 51 -9.75 1.74 -3.62
C ASN A 51 -11.26 1.49 -3.50
N LEU A 52 -11.66 0.69 -2.51
CA LEU A 52 -13.07 0.32 -2.31
C LEU A 52 -13.99 1.53 -2.10
N TYR A 53 -13.50 2.58 -1.43
CA TYR A 53 -14.30 3.76 -1.16
C TYR A 53 -14.67 4.50 -2.44
N GLU A 54 -13.71 4.72 -3.34
CA GLU A 54 -14.00 5.35 -4.65
C GLU A 54 -14.95 4.49 -5.48
N LEU A 55 -14.72 3.18 -5.53
CA LEU A 55 -15.62 2.24 -6.22
C LEU A 55 -17.06 2.30 -5.67
N MET A 56 -17.22 2.41 -4.34
CA MET A 56 -18.54 2.50 -3.71
C MET A 56 -19.23 3.83 -4.00
N LYS A 57 -18.47 4.93 -3.95
CA LYS A 57 -18.98 6.27 -4.21
C LYS A 57 -19.51 6.39 -5.65
N ASP A 58 -18.77 5.85 -6.61
CA ASP A 58 -19.21 5.83 -8.01
C ASP A 58 -20.49 5.02 -8.18
N ARG A 59 -20.58 3.82 -7.58
CA ARG A 59 -21.81 3.00 -7.63
C ARG A 59 -23.02 3.70 -7.01
N LEU A 60 -22.85 4.39 -5.88
CA LEU A 60 -23.92 5.16 -5.26
C LEU A 60 -24.38 6.30 -6.19
N ALA A 61 -23.43 7.04 -6.77
CA ALA A 61 -23.73 8.08 -7.76
C ALA A 61 -24.51 7.51 -8.96
N PHE A 62 -24.10 6.34 -9.48
CA PHE A 62 -24.85 5.64 -10.53
C PHE A 62 -26.26 5.24 -10.10
N SER A 63 -26.45 4.71 -8.88
CA SER A 63 -27.79 4.34 -8.40
C SER A 63 -28.74 5.54 -8.24
N TYR A 64 -28.23 6.68 -7.78
CA TYR A 64 -29.05 7.90 -7.68
C TYR A 64 -29.36 8.49 -9.06
N ALA A 65 -28.41 8.40 -10.01
CA ALA A 65 -28.64 8.83 -11.39
C ALA A 65 -29.66 7.96 -12.13
N GLN A 66 -29.80 6.68 -11.76
CA GLN A 66 -30.84 5.78 -12.32
C GLN A 66 -32.24 6.04 -11.76
N LEU A 67 -32.35 6.72 -10.62
CA LEU A 67 -33.62 7.04 -9.95
C LEU A 67 -34.17 8.41 -10.32
N MET A 68 -33.40 9.24 -11.03
CA MET A 68 -33.77 10.57 -11.54
C MET A 68 -34.13 10.47 -13.03
#